data_AF-A0A7V4M0U0-F1
#
_entry.id   AF-A0A7V4M0U0-F1
#
_cell.length_a   1.000
_cell.length_b   1.000
_cell.length_c   1.000
_cell.angle_alpha   90.00
_cell.angle_beta   90.00
_cell.angle_gamma   90.00
#
_symmetry.space_group_name_H-M   'P 1'
#
loop_
_entity.id
_entity.type
_entity.pdbx_description
1 polymer ?
#
loop_
_entity_poly.entity_id
_entity_poly.type
_entity_poly.pdbx_seq_one_letter_code
_entity_poly.pdbx_strand_id
1 'polypeptide(L)'
;MILYLITEEWRAYRGKFNWAETRNRLEDAAGEPCIVLHYTQAPLETVLSLPITALCHSGCGTDFSEYDVLRHAEYRRLVLECGLPQIGFCGGHQILARFFGSTLGPMRRLRPDEPVLSGYRPKWF
;
A
#
# COMPACT_ATOMS: atom_id res chain seq x y z
N MET A 1 -8.40 -13.55 -10.31
CA MET A 1 -8.00 -12.16 -10.64
C MET A 1 -7.36 -11.55 -9.40
N ILE A 2 -6.40 -10.66 -9.54
CA ILE A 2 -5.78 -9.98 -8.39
C ILE A 2 -6.43 -8.62 -8.15
N LEU A 3 -6.36 -8.14 -6.90
CA LEU A 3 -6.88 -6.83 -6.50
C LEU A 3 -5.74 -5.92 -6.06
N TYR A 4 -5.54 -4.82 -6.79
CA TYR A 4 -4.59 -3.77 -6.45
C TYR A 4 -5.29 -2.62 -5.72
N LEU A 5 -4.97 -2.49 -4.43
CA LEU A 5 -5.54 -1.52 -3.51
C LEU A 5 -4.65 -0.29 -3.46
N ILE A 6 -5.21 0.84 -3.87
CA ILE A 6 -4.56 2.15 -3.72
C ILE A 6 -4.78 2.63 -2.30
N THR A 7 -3.69 2.72 -1.53
CA THR A 7 -3.65 3.06 -0.09
C THR A 7 -3.46 4.55 0.18
N GLU A 8 -3.37 5.35 -0.88
CA GLU A 8 -3.31 6.81 -0.85
C GLU A 8 -4.68 7.46 -0.79
N GLU A 9 -4.72 8.76 -0.49
CA GLU A 9 -5.95 9.53 -0.47
C GLU A 9 -6.68 9.54 -1.83
N TRP A 10 -8.00 9.72 -1.80
CA TRP A 10 -8.87 9.82 -2.97
C TRP A 10 -8.37 10.77 -4.06
N ARG A 11 -7.78 11.90 -3.67
CA ARG A 11 -7.23 12.88 -4.62
C ARG A 11 -6.10 12.27 -5.45
N ALA A 12 -5.20 11.52 -4.82
CA ALA A 12 -4.11 10.84 -5.52
C ALA A 12 -4.65 9.69 -6.38
N TYR A 13 -5.60 8.90 -5.85
CA TYR A 13 -6.26 7.81 -6.60
C TYR A 13 -6.89 8.28 -7.92
N ARG A 14 -7.62 9.41 -7.90
CA ARG A 14 -8.32 9.95 -9.08
C ARG A 14 -7.47 10.88 -9.94
N GLY A 15 -6.40 11.46 -9.38
CA GLY A 15 -5.74 12.62 -9.98
C GLY A 15 -4.80 12.29 -11.12
N LYS A 16 -4.02 11.21 -11.01
CA LYS A 16 -2.92 10.94 -11.95
C LYS A 16 -2.97 9.58 -12.64
N PHE A 17 -3.83 8.66 -12.20
CA PHE A 17 -3.86 7.27 -12.71
C PHE A 17 -2.46 6.62 -12.80
N ASN A 18 -1.51 7.08 -11.97
CA ASN A 18 -0.13 6.58 -11.94
C ASN A 18 -0.06 5.10 -11.55
N TRP A 19 -1.13 4.57 -10.97
CA TRP A 19 -1.32 3.17 -10.71
C TRP A 19 -1.55 2.33 -11.97
N ALA A 20 -1.90 2.91 -13.13
CA ALA A 20 -2.21 2.16 -14.35
C ALA A 20 -0.99 1.37 -14.88
N GLU A 21 0.19 1.98 -14.88
CA GLU A 21 1.44 1.29 -15.26
C GLU A 21 1.75 0.14 -14.28
N THR A 22 1.56 0.38 -12.98
CA THR A 22 1.77 -0.67 -11.96
C THR A 22 0.75 -1.80 -12.14
N ARG A 23 -0.52 -1.47 -12.41
CA ARG A 23 -1.58 -2.42 -12.69
C ARG A 23 -1.20 -3.32 -13.86
N ASN A 24 -0.75 -2.76 -14.98
CA ASN A 24 -0.35 -3.55 -16.14
C ASN A 24 0.82 -4.49 -15.82
N ARG A 25 1.84 -4.00 -15.09
CA ARG A 25 2.95 -4.86 -14.64
C ARG A 25 2.50 -5.99 -13.70
N LEU A 26 1.54 -5.71 -12.83
CA LEU A 26 0.96 -6.73 -11.95
C LEU A 26 0.17 -7.77 -12.74
N GLU A 27 -0.58 -7.37 -13.77
CA GLU A 27 -1.27 -8.31 -14.68
C GLU A 27 -0.27 -9.21 -15.40
N ASP A 28 0.76 -8.61 -16.00
CA ASP A 28 1.80 -9.35 -16.73
C ASP A 28 2.52 -10.34 -15.81
N ALA A 29 2.82 -9.94 -14.56
CA ALA A 29 3.51 -10.78 -13.60
C ALA A 29 2.62 -11.90 -13.04
N ALA A 30 1.32 -11.63 -12.83
CA ALA A 30 0.39 -12.60 -12.27
C ALA A 30 -0.20 -13.55 -13.32
N GLY A 31 -0.21 -13.17 -14.60
CA GLY A 31 -0.92 -13.90 -15.65
C GLY A 31 -2.44 -13.87 -15.49
N GLU A 32 -2.97 -12.93 -14.71
CA GLU A 32 -4.39 -12.79 -14.38
C GLU A 32 -4.83 -11.32 -14.46
N PRO A 33 -6.12 -11.02 -14.68
CA PRO A 33 -6.64 -9.65 -14.61
C PRO A 33 -6.37 -9.01 -13.23
N CYS A 34 -6.10 -7.71 -13.24
CA CYS A 34 -5.86 -6.88 -12.07
C CYS A 34 -6.89 -5.75 -12.00
N ILE A 35 -7.74 -5.85 -10.99
CA ILE A 35 -8.72 -4.80 -10.65
C ILE A 35 -8.01 -3.79 -9.76
N VAL A 36 -8.27 -2.49 -9.99
CA VAL A 36 -7.76 -1.42 -9.14
C VAL A 36 -8.90 -0.77 -8.39
N LEU A 37 -8.77 -0.67 -7.07
CA LEU A 37 -9.73 0.01 -6.20
C LEU A 37 -8.99 0.92 -5.23
N HIS A 38 -9.63 2.02 -4.84
CA HIS A 38 -9.23 2.73 -3.62
C HIS A 38 -9.52 1.84 -2.41
N TYR A 39 -8.68 1.87 -1.37
CA TYR A 39 -8.80 0.97 -0.23
C TYR A 39 -10.16 1.02 0.47
N THR A 40 -10.84 2.17 0.45
CA THR A 40 -12.19 2.33 1.04
C THR A 40 -13.31 1.72 0.19
N GLN A 41 -13.03 1.29 -1.04
CA GLN A 41 -13.99 0.64 -1.94
C GLN A 41 -13.95 -0.89 -1.83
N ALA A 42 -13.08 -1.44 -0.98
CA ALA A 42 -12.85 -2.86 -0.86
C ALA A 42 -13.10 -3.33 0.59
N PRO A 43 -14.33 -3.21 1.12
CA PRO A 43 -14.65 -3.87 2.38
C PRO A 43 -14.49 -5.39 2.22
N LEU A 44 -14.20 -6.06 3.34
CA LEU A 44 -13.90 -7.49 3.37
C LEU A 44 -14.95 -8.32 2.63
N GLU A 45 -16.23 -8.02 2.86
CA GLU A 45 -17.36 -8.74 2.31
C GLU A 45 -17.44 -8.61 0.78
N THR A 46 -17.10 -7.43 0.25
CA THR A 46 -17.00 -7.21 -1.21
C THR A 46 -15.85 -8.00 -1.80
N VAL A 47 -14.69 -8.03 -1.16
CA VAL A 47 -13.54 -8.80 -1.65
C VAL A 47 -13.84 -10.29 -1.66
N LEU A 48 -14.45 -10.82 -0.59
CA LEU A 48 -14.82 -12.24 -0.49
C LEU A 48 -15.93 -12.66 -1.47
N SER A 49 -16.75 -11.73 -1.95
CA SER A 49 -17.78 -12.01 -2.96
C SER A 49 -17.25 -12.10 -4.40
N LEU A 50 -15.98 -11.75 -4.63
CA LEU A 50 -15.34 -11.72 -5.93
C LEU A 50 -14.31 -12.86 -6.04
N PRO A 51 -14.01 -13.37 -7.25
CA PRO A 51 -12.98 -14.39 -7.47
C PRO A 51 -11.55 -13.80 -7.38
N ILE A 52 -11.25 -13.11 -6.27
CA ILE A 52 -9.94 -12.52 -5.98
C ILE A 52 -8.99 -13.61 -5.47
N THR A 53 -7.81 -13.70 -6.06
CA THR A 53 -6.79 -14.71 -5.71
C THR A 53 -5.66 -14.13 -4.85
N ALA A 54 -5.41 -12.82 -4.90
CA ALA A 54 -4.43 -12.13 -4.07
C ALA A 54 -4.72 -10.63 -3.96
N LEU A 55 -4.21 -10.00 -2.89
CA LEU A 55 -4.23 -8.55 -2.67
C LEU A 55 -2.84 -7.95 -2.87
N CYS A 56 -2.79 -6.82 -3.57
CA CYS A 56 -1.61 -6.00 -3.74
C CYS A 56 -1.89 -4.62 -3.12
N HIS A 57 -0.99 -4.11 -2.28
CA HIS A 57 -1.18 -2.83 -1.57
C HIS A 57 -0.17 -1.81 -2.10
N SER A 58 -0.66 -0.71 -2.66
CA SER A 58 0.18 0.29 -3.32
C SER A 58 1.22 0.92 -2.40
N GLY A 59 2.26 1.47 -3.02
CA GLY A 59 3.06 2.50 -2.38
C GLY A 59 2.23 3.73 -2.07
N CYS A 60 2.80 4.59 -1.25
CA CYS A 60 2.22 5.83 -0.77
C CYS A 60 3.32 6.88 -0.68
N GLY A 61 3.02 8.12 -1.08
CA GLY A 61 3.93 9.26 -1.00
C GLY A 61 3.72 10.10 0.27
N THR A 62 2.55 9.95 0.89
CA THR A 62 2.20 10.53 2.19
C THR A 62 3.20 10.08 3.28
N ASP A 63 3.40 10.91 4.30
CA ASP A 63 4.21 10.55 5.46
C ASP A 63 3.50 9.43 6.25
N PHE A 64 4.23 8.43 6.75
CA PHE A 64 3.62 7.37 7.56
C PHE A 64 2.92 7.90 8.83
N SER A 65 3.32 9.06 9.34
CA SER A 65 2.62 9.71 10.46
C SER A 65 1.22 10.22 10.09
N GLU A 66 0.97 10.38 8.79
CA GLU A 66 -0.25 10.94 8.22
C GLU A 66 -1.10 9.88 7.49
N TYR A 67 -0.75 8.60 7.57
CA TYR A 67 -1.53 7.52 6.97
C TYR A 67 -2.93 7.41 7.61
N ASP A 68 -3.92 8.00 6.93
CA ASP A 68 -5.34 7.87 7.23
C ASP A 68 -5.78 6.39 7.17
N VAL A 69 -5.27 5.65 6.20
CA VAL A 69 -5.50 4.22 5.98
C VAL A 69 -5.16 3.37 7.21
N LEU A 70 -4.17 3.76 8.03
CA LEU A 70 -3.85 3.07 9.29
C LEU A 70 -4.98 3.16 10.34
N ARG A 71 -5.86 4.15 10.22
CA ARG A 71 -6.99 4.38 11.12
C ARG A 71 -8.29 3.80 10.56
N HIS A 72 -8.30 3.28 9.33
CA HIS A 72 -9.50 2.80 8.67
C HIS A 72 -9.85 1.36 9.09
N ALA A 73 -10.86 1.21 9.95
CA ALA A 73 -11.25 -0.07 10.55
C ALA A 73 -11.51 -1.17 9.53
N GLU A 74 -12.30 -0.89 8.47
CA GLU A 74 -12.65 -1.91 7.47
C GLU A 74 -11.46 -2.38 6.63
N TYR A 75 -10.49 -1.51 6.41
CA TYR A 75 -9.29 -1.88 5.67
C TYR A 75 -8.36 -2.72 6.54
N ARG A 76 -8.25 -2.37 7.83
CA ARG A 76 -7.56 -3.21 8.82
C ARG A 76 -8.22 -4.60 8.92
N ARG A 77 -9.56 -4.66 8.97
CA ARG A 77 -10.31 -5.93 8.95
C ARG A 77 -10.00 -6.73 7.69
N LEU A 78 -10.08 -6.11 6.51
CA LEU A 78 -9.71 -6.75 5.24
C LEU A 78 -8.31 -7.38 5.32
N VAL A 79 -7.30 -6.61 5.73
CA VAL A 79 -5.91 -7.10 5.80
C VAL A 79 -5.76 -8.28 6.76
N LEU A 80 -6.42 -8.23 7.92
CA LEU A 80 -6.21 -9.23 8.96
C LEU A 80 -7.08 -10.48 8.80
N GLU A 81 -8.24 -10.38 8.14
CA GLU A 81 -9.27 -11.43 8.15
C GLU A 81 -9.48 -12.08 6.77
N CYS A 82 -9.04 -11.50 5.65
CA CYS A 82 -9.42 -12.02 4.33
C CYS A 82 -8.83 -13.41 4.00
N GLY A 83 -7.72 -13.80 4.62
CA GLY A 83 -7.04 -15.07 4.38
C GLY A 83 -6.40 -15.24 3.00
N LEU A 84 -6.55 -14.26 2.09
CA LEU A 84 -5.91 -14.26 0.78
C LEU A 84 -4.42 -13.91 0.90
N PRO A 85 -3.55 -14.40 -0.01
CA PRO A 85 -2.17 -13.93 -0.13
C PRO A 85 -2.10 -12.41 -0.36
N GLN A 86 -1.18 -11.73 0.33
CA GLN A 86 -1.05 -10.26 0.29
C GLN A 86 0.39 -9.84 0.06
N ILE A 87 0.58 -8.80 -0.75
CA ILE A 87 1.89 -8.16 -0.96
C ILE A 87 1.77 -6.64 -0.88
N GLY A 88 2.56 -6.01 -0.01
CA GLY A 88 2.63 -4.55 0.10
C GLY A 88 3.89 -3.99 -0.55
N PHE A 89 3.77 -2.85 -1.24
CA PHE A 89 4.90 -2.15 -1.85
C PHE A 89 5.19 -0.86 -1.10
N CYS A 90 6.44 -0.63 -0.68
CA CYS A 90 6.84 0.61 0.02
C CYS A 90 5.89 0.96 1.20
N GLY A 91 5.11 2.03 1.10
CA GLY A 91 4.09 2.39 2.09
C GLY A 91 3.07 1.28 2.37
N GLY A 92 2.65 0.52 1.34
CA GLY A 92 1.78 -0.66 1.51
C GLY A 92 2.41 -1.72 2.41
N HIS A 93 3.72 -1.99 2.26
CA HIS A 93 4.44 -2.91 3.15
C HIS A 93 4.47 -2.39 4.59
N GLN A 94 4.71 -1.10 4.78
CA GLN A 94 4.71 -0.45 6.09
C GLN A 94 3.34 -0.55 6.76
N ILE A 95 2.26 -0.34 6.01
CA ILE A 95 0.88 -0.47 6.52
C ILE A 95 0.61 -1.91 6.99
N LEU A 96 0.96 -2.92 6.18
CA LEU A 96 0.84 -4.32 6.58
C LEU A 96 1.63 -4.58 7.87
N ALA A 97 2.91 -4.20 7.92
CA ALA A 97 3.74 -4.38 9.10
C ALA A 97 3.10 -3.76 10.34
N ARG A 98 2.52 -2.55 10.21
CA ARG A 98 1.86 -1.85 11.32
C ARG A 98 0.61 -2.59 11.82
N PHE A 99 -0.18 -3.18 10.95
CA PHE A 99 -1.36 -3.97 11.33
C PHE A 99 -1.00 -5.30 11.99
N PHE A 100 0.12 -5.91 11.61
CA PHE A 100 0.67 -7.10 12.26
C PHE A 100 1.53 -6.81 13.50
N GLY A 101 1.50 -5.58 14.02
CA GLY A 101 2.06 -5.23 15.34
C GLY A 101 3.43 -4.56 15.32
N SER A 102 4.04 -4.36 14.15
CA SER A 102 5.31 -3.62 14.04
C SER A 102 5.12 -2.12 14.28
N THR A 103 6.22 -1.44 14.60
CA THR A 103 6.28 0.02 14.69
C THR A 103 6.77 0.61 13.38
N LEU A 104 6.23 1.77 12.99
CA LEU A 104 6.74 2.56 11.87
C LEU A 104 7.56 3.73 12.39
N GLY A 105 8.64 4.01 11.69
CA GLY A 105 9.52 5.12 11.99
C GLY A 105 10.47 5.36 10.83
N PRO A 106 11.15 6.52 10.81
CA PRO A 106 12.21 6.75 9.84
C PRO A 106 13.33 5.73 10.09
N MET A 107 14.17 5.53 9.07
CA MET A 107 15.48 4.92 9.29
C MET A 107 16.30 5.78 10.25
N ARG A 108 17.50 5.34 10.64
CA ARG A 108 18.35 6.16 11.52
C ARG A 108 18.72 7.50 10.86
N ARG A 109 19.06 8.49 11.68
CA ARG A 109 19.62 9.76 11.18
C ARG A 109 20.96 9.50 10.48
N LEU A 110 21.27 10.34 9.49
CA LEU A 110 22.60 10.40 8.91
C LEU A 110 23.62 10.77 10.00
N ARG A 111 24.78 10.11 9.96
CA ARG A 111 25.95 10.52 10.73
C ARG A 111 26.56 11.78 10.11
N PRO A 112 27.32 12.59 10.87
CA PRO A 112 27.88 13.84 10.37
C PRO A 112 28.74 13.71 9.10
N ASP A 113 29.35 12.55 8.90
CA ASP A 113 30.25 12.21 7.80
C ASP A 113 29.56 11.46 6.64
N GLU A 114 28.27 11.15 6.74
CA GLU A 114 27.53 10.45 5.70
C GLU A 114 26.97 11.41 4.64
N PRO A 115 27.09 11.06 3.34
CA PRO A 115 26.55 11.88 2.27
C PRO A 115 25.01 11.87 2.28
N VAL A 116 24.40 13.01 1.94
CA VAL A 116 22.96 13.09 1.71
C VAL A 116 22.65 12.43 0.36
N LEU A 117 22.01 11.26 0.40
CA LEU A 117 21.71 10.47 -0.81
C LEU A 117 20.38 10.86 -1.48
N SER A 118 19.46 11.51 -0.75
CA SER A 118 18.13 11.84 -1.25
C SER A 118 17.60 13.16 -0.70
N GLY A 119 16.96 13.94 -1.57
CA GLY A 119 16.25 15.17 -1.20
C GLY A 119 14.92 14.93 -0.48
N TYR A 120 14.38 13.70 -0.48
CA TYR A 120 13.10 13.39 0.15
C TYR A 120 13.15 13.47 1.69
N ARG A 121 14.25 12.97 2.29
CA ARG A 121 14.51 13.00 3.74
C ARG A 121 15.98 13.31 4.02
N PRO A 122 16.44 14.56 3.81
CA PRO A 122 17.88 14.88 3.74
C PRO A 122 18.64 14.73 5.07
N LYS A 123 17.96 14.44 6.18
CA LYS A 123 18.56 14.21 7.52
C LYS A 123 18.62 12.74 7.92
N TRP A 124 18.06 11.87 7.09
CA TRP A 124 17.84 10.46 7.38
C TRP A 124 18.59 9.61 6.35
N PHE A 125 19.13 8.49 6.82
CA PHE A 125 19.71 7.46 5.94
C PHE A 125 18.60 6.88 5.05
#